data_AF-A0A6B1AH68-F1
#
_entry.id   AF-A0A6B1AH68-F1
#
_cell.length_a   1.000
_cell.length_b   1.000
_cell.length_c   1.000
_cell.angle_alpha   90.00
_cell.angle_beta   90.00
_cell.angle_gamma   90.00
#
_symmetry.space_group_name_H-M   'P 1'
#
loop_
_entity.id
_entity.type
_entity.pdbx_description
1 polymer ?
#
loop_
_entity_poly.entity_id
_entity_poly.type
_entity_poly.pdbx_seq_one_letter_code
_entity_poly.pdbx_strand_id
1 'polypeptide(L)'
;MTVELRPPRSGLTRGGAMDMWIDLSHAIRGLAARDAFLMLTDSAVGEEEEENLQHLTANLANEVEPWRVVPFLTCLHPLDYCLRYVDRARARGVESVTVTGGDRVRGAERCLPHGYQLRQKFRERTRSLSLGGWVNLHRPIAEQVGFATDPEFEADYYLTQVVSHHDLRRAERWLAGAERAGLEIPGSFGVFYYRNGRRTVLERLSRFFPVPVDAVASAFEAGVTPERHCAETIVALRRLGAAHAYLCNLAPHRAATQFDRIMAEVAALEPGAR
;
A
#
# COMPACT_ATOMS: atom_id res chain seq x y z
N MET A 1 3.69 -11.56 -3.69
CA MET A 1 2.74 -10.74 -2.90
C MET A 1 3.46 -9.49 -2.44
N THR A 2 2.74 -8.42 -2.15
CA THR A 2 3.33 -7.17 -1.65
C THR A 2 2.77 -6.85 -0.27
N VAL A 3 3.57 -6.21 0.59
CA VAL A 3 3.16 -5.83 1.95
C VAL A 3 3.48 -4.36 2.21
N GLU A 4 2.46 -3.60 2.60
CA GLU A 4 2.58 -2.24 3.11
C GLU A 4 2.89 -2.27 4.61
N LEU A 5 4.03 -1.67 4.97
CA LEU A 5 4.41 -1.38 6.34
C LEU A 5 4.41 0.13 6.56
N ARG A 6 4.04 0.53 7.77
CA ARG A 6 4.08 1.93 8.19
C ARG A 6 5.26 2.16 9.12
N PRO A 7 6.11 3.16 8.84
CA PRO A 7 7.12 3.62 9.78
C PRO A 7 6.50 4.04 11.13
N PRO A 8 7.32 4.10 12.19
CA PRO A 8 6.88 4.61 13.49
C PRO A 8 6.27 6.01 13.36
N ARG A 9 5.28 6.31 14.21
CA ARG A 9 4.64 7.64 14.23
C ARG A 9 5.56 8.65 14.90
N SER A 10 5.41 9.92 14.50
CA SER A 10 6.00 11.05 15.19
C SER A 10 5.49 11.16 16.64
N GLY A 11 6.32 11.71 17.53
CA GLY A 11 5.96 11.97 18.93
C GLY A 11 6.16 10.80 19.91
N LEU A 12 6.85 9.72 19.49
CA LEU A 12 7.28 8.67 20.41
C LEU A 12 8.48 9.13 21.25
N THR A 13 8.62 8.58 22.45
CA THR A 13 9.87 8.72 23.21
C THR A 13 11.01 8.11 22.41
N ARG A 14 12.24 8.62 22.58
CA ARG A 14 13.42 8.09 21.86
C ARG A 14 13.55 6.56 21.98
N GLY A 15 13.28 6.01 23.16
CA GLY A 15 13.25 4.55 23.38
C GLY A 15 12.16 3.84 22.58
N GLY A 16 10.91 4.32 22.65
CA GLY A 16 9.79 3.72 21.92
C GLY A 16 9.93 3.86 20.39
N ALA A 17 10.56 4.93 19.90
CA ALA A 17 10.88 5.07 18.48
C ALA A 17 11.90 4.01 18.03
N MET A 18 12.99 3.83 18.80
CA MET A 18 14.02 2.82 18.49
C MET A 18 13.46 1.40 18.47
N ASP A 19 12.65 1.02 19.45
CA ASP A 19 12.04 -0.32 19.49
C ASP A 19 11.16 -0.58 18.27
N MET A 20 10.35 0.40 17.87
CA MET A 20 9.52 0.27 16.67
C MET A 20 10.34 0.22 15.37
N TRP A 21 11.49 0.92 15.32
CA TRP A 21 12.43 0.82 14.20
C TRP A 21 13.09 -0.56 14.12
N ILE A 22 13.42 -1.17 15.26
CA ILE A 22 13.94 -2.54 15.33
C ILE A 22 12.88 -3.52 14.83
N ASP A 23 11.64 -3.40 15.30
CA ASP A 23 10.52 -4.24 14.86
C ASP A 23 10.26 -4.10 13.35
N LEU A 24 10.35 -2.87 12.81
CA LEU A 24 10.19 -2.63 11.38
C LEU A 24 11.32 -3.27 10.56
N SER A 25 12.57 -3.17 11.03
CA SER A 25 13.73 -3.78 10.37
C SER A 25 13.59 -5.31 10.34
N HIS A 26 13.19 -5.91 11.46
CA HIS A 26 12.89 -7.34 11.53
C HIS A 26 11.73 -7.75 10.62
N ALA A 27 10.66 -6.95 10.54
CA ALA A 27 9.54 -7.17 9.64
C ALA A 27 9.99 -7.19 8.18
N ILE A 28 10.79 -6.19 7.78
CA ILE A 28 11.31 -6.02 6.43
C ILE A 28 12.16 -7.23 6.03
N ARG A 29 13.14 -7.61 6.84
CA ARG A 29 13.98 -8.81 6.57
C ARG A 29 13.15 -10.08 6.47
N GLY A 30 12.24 -10.29 7.42
CA GLY A 30 11.42 -11.49 7.46
C GLY A 30 10.50 -11.62 6.24
N LEU A 31 9.92 -10.52 5.78
CA LEU A 31 9.06 -10.50 4.59
C LEU A 31 9.86 -10.60 3.30
N ALA A 32 11.01 -9.94 3.20
CA ALA A 32 11.91 -10.04 2.04
C ALA A 32 12.39 -11.48 1.83
N ALA A 33 12.71 -12.21 2.92
CA ALA A 33 13.07 -13.63 2.87
C ALA A 33 11.93 -14.55 2.39
N ARG A 34 10.70 -14.04 2.27
CA ARG A 34 9.50 -14.74 1.74
C ARG A 34 9.10 -14.22 0.35
N ASP A 35 10.05 -13.59 -0.34
CA ASP A 35 9.87 -12.98 -1.66
C ASP A 35 8.75 -11.93 -1.72
N ALA A 36 8.42 -11.30 -0.60
CA ALA A 36 7.47 -10.19 -0.60
C ALA A 36 8.16 -8.90 -1.05
N PHE A 37 7.47 -8.12 -1.89
CA PHE A 37 7.80 -6.72 -2.11
C PHE A 37 7.31 -5.89 -0.92
N LEU A 38 8.03 -4.81 -0.61
CA LEU A 38 7.81 -4.01 0.59
C LEU A 38 7.40 -2.60 0.22
N MET A 39 6.16 -2.25 0.51
CA MET A 39 5.67 -0.89 0.39
C MET A 39 5.88 -0.15 1.71
N LEU A 40 6.50 1.02 1.66
CA LEU A 40 6.77 1.82 2.85
C LEU A 40 6.02 3.14 2.76
N THR A 41 4.98 3.29 3.57
CA THR A 41 4.12 4.47 3.54
C THR A 41 4.72 5.61 4.33
N ASP A 42 5.21 6.64 3.64
CA ASP A 42 5.64 7.86 4.33
C ASP A 42 4.44 8.52 5.03
N SER A 43 4.58 8.71 6.34
CA SER A 43 3.60 9.36 7.20
C SER A 43 4.12 10.67 7.79
N ALA A 44 5.37 11.04 7.49
CA ALA A 44 6.06 12.22 7.95
C ALA A 44 5.73 13.39 7.01
N VAL A 45 4.69 14.13 7.34
CA VAL A 45 4.24 15.27 6.55
C VAL A 45 4.83 16.54 7.16
N GLY A 46 5.74 17.23 6.46
CA GLY A 46 6.15 18.61 6.79
C GLY A 46 7.01 18.83 8.05
N GLU A 47 7.58 17.78 8.62
CA GLU A 47 8.41 17.84 9.86
C GLU A 47 9.89 17.53 9.56
N GLU A 48 10.80 17.74 10.53
CA GLU A 48 12.24 17.36 10.48
C GLU A 48 12.51 15.89 10.08
N GLU A 49 11.46 15.08 10.01
CA GLU A 49 11.39 13.66 9.66
C GLU A 49 11.66 13.31 8.18
N GLU A 50 12.05 14.26 7.32
CA GLU A 50 12.64 13.97 5.99
C GLU A 50 13.84 13.00 6.07
N GLU A 51 14.49 12.91 7.24
CA GLU A 51 15.55 11.94 7.55
C GLU A 51 15.05 10.48 7.66
N ASN A 52 13.74 10.22 7.86
CA ASN A 52 13.22 8.85 8.04
C ASN A 52 13.40 7.96 6.80
N LEU A 53 13.37 8.53 5.60
CA LEU A 53 13.68 7.82 4.37
C LEU A 53 15.20 7.61 4.21
N GLN A 54 16.03 8.54 4.69
CA GLN A 54 17.47 8.27 4.82
C GLN A 54 17.72 7.14 5.82
N HIS A 55 17.04 7.10 6.95
CA HIS A 55 17.14 6.02 7.93
C HIS A 55 16.68 4.69 7.35
N LEU A 56 15.53 4.65 6.65
CA LEU A 56 15.08 3.45 5.95
C LEU A 56 16.12 3.00 4.93
N THR A 57 16.51 3.86 3.99
CA THR A 57 17.39 3.42 2.90
C THR A 57 18.83 3.17 3.34
N ALA A 58 19.35 3.88 4.35
CA ALA A 58 20.68 3.65 4.89
C ALA A 58 20.76 2.41 5.79
N ASN A 59 19.73 2.15 6.61
CA ASN A 59 19.69 0.94 7.44
C ASN A 59 19.35 -0.30 6.58
N LEU A 60 18.56 -0.14 5.52
CA LEU A 60 18.20 -1.25 4.62
C LEU A 60 19.27 -1.58 3.57
N ALA A 61 20.24 -0.70 3.33
CA ALA A 61 21.23 -0.83 2.25
C ALA A 61 22.04 -2.15 2.26
N ASN A 62 22.08 -2.85 3.40
CA ASN A 62 22.77 -4.14 3.53
C ASN A 62 21.83 -5.29 3.96
N GLU A 63 20.53 -5.03 4.06
CA GLU A 63 19.57 -5.98 4.65
C GLU A 63 18.61 -6.56 3.62
N VAL A 64 18.22 -5.76 2.63
CA VAL A 64 17.28 -6.14 1.57
C VAL A 64 17.71 -5.45 0.28
N GLU A 65 17.57 -6.18 -0.83
CA GLU A 65 17.80 -5.63 -2.16
C GLU A 65 16.92 -4.39 -2.42
N PRO A 66 17.49 -3.22 -2.77
CA PRO A 66 16.74 -1.97 -2.89
C PRO A 66 15.54 -2.02 -3.87
N TRP A 67 15.63 -2.82 -4.93
CA TRP A 67 14.55 -2.99 -5.91
C TRP A 67 13.31 -3.69 -5.34
N ARG A 68 13.42 -4.37 -4.18
CA ARG A 68 12.26 -4.97 -3.49
C ARG A 68 11.46 -3.96 -2.68
N VAL A 69 11.99 -2.75 -2.49
CA VAL A 69 11.35 -1.69 -1.71
C VAL A 69 10.64 -0.72 -2.65
N VAL A 70 9.38 -0.41 -2.35
CA VAL A 70 8.52 0.51 -3.08
C VAL A 70 8.07 1.62 -2.12
N PRO A 71 8.80 2.73 -2.03
CA PRO A 71 8.41 3.82 -1.17
C PRO A 71 7.15 4.52 -1.67
N PHE A 72 6.33 5.01 -0.74
CA PHE A 72 5.27 5.94 -1.06
C PHE A 72 5.78 7.36 -0.84
N LEU A 73 5.49 8.22 -1.79
CA LEU A 73 5.70 9.65 -1.68
C LEU A 73 4.37 10.37 -1.87
N THR A 74 4.12 11.40 -1.06
CA THR A 74 2.89 12.19 -1.14
C THR A 74 3.17 13.58 -1.68
N CYS A 75 2.15 14.27 -2.18
CA CYS A 75 2.25 15.70 -2.48
C CYS A 75 2.34 16.59 -1.22
N LEU A 76 2.42 16.04 -0.01
CA LEU A 76 2.43 16.80 1.25
C LEU A 76 3.84 17.22 1.72
N HIS A 77 4.84 17.06 0.85
CA HIS A 77 6.20 17.58 1.07
C HIS A 77 6.46 18.74 0.10
N PRO A 78 7.44 19.62 0.37
CA PRO A 78 7.88 20.62 -0.60
C PRO A 78 8.27 19.97 -1.94
N LEU A 79 7.95 20.64 -3.06
CA LEU A 79 8.22 20.10 -4.40
C LEU A 79 9.70 19.74 -4.59
N ASP A 80 10.59 20.61 -4.11
CA ASP A 80 12.03 20.45 -4.19
C ASP A 80 12.53 19.21 -3.41
N TYR A 81 11.92 18.90 -2.27
CA TYR A 81 12.17 17.63 -1.57
C TYR A 81 11.74 16.43 -2.42
N CYS A 82 10.51 16.45 -2.95
CA CYS A 82 10.01 15.36 -3.77
C CYS A 82 10.92 15.07 -4.97
N LEU A 83 11.45 16.11 -5.61
CA LEU A 83 12.36 15.97 -6.74
C LEU A 83 13.71 15.37 -6.32
N ARG A 84 14.33 15.89 -5.25
CA ARG A 84 15.55 15.29 -4.68
C ARG A 84 15.33 13.86 -4.20
N TYR A 85 14.15 13.55 -3.70
CA TYR A 85 13.81 12.23 -3.20
C TYR A 85 13.93 11.18 -4.30
N VAL A 86 13.34 11.43 -5.47
CA VAL A 86 13.42 10.51 -6.62
C VAL A 86 14.85 10.31 -7.10
N ASP A 87 15.65 11.39 -7.15
CA ASP A 87 17.06 11.30 -7.52
C ASP A 87 17.85 10.42 -6.52
N ARG A 88 17.59 10.60 -5.22
CA ARG A 88 18.20 9.81 -4.13
C ARG A 88 17.76 8.35 -4.13
N ALA A 89 16.49 8.07 -4.43
CA ALA A 89 15.94 6.73 -4.50
C ALA A 89 16.60 5.94 -5.64
N ARG A 90 16.66 6.54 -6.83
CA ARG A 90 17.34 5.97 -8.00
C ARG A 90 18.82 5.72 -7.72
N ALA A 91 19.53 6.68 -7.13
CA ALA A 91 20.95 6.54 -6.82
C ALA A 91 21.25 5.39 -5.84
N ARG A 92 20.24 4.94 -5.08
CA ARG A 92 20.32 3.82 -4.14
C ARG A 92 19.80 2.49 -4.71
N GLY A 93 19.46 2.44 -5.99
CA GLY A 93 18.98 1.22 -6.65
C GLY A 93 17.50 0.89 -6.42
N VAL A 94 16.70 1.83 -5.88
CA VAL A 94 15.24 1.68 -5.89
C VAL A 94 14.76 1.78 -7.32
N GLU A 95 13.90 0.85 -7.74
CA GLU A 95 13.37 0.80 -9.10
C GLU A 95 11.94 1.33 -9.21
N SER A 96 11.22 1.45 -8.09
CA SER A 96 9.81 1.81 -8.06
C SER A 96 9.45 2.79 -6.95
N VAL A 97 8.62 3.79 -7.26
CA VAL A 97 8.05 4.74 -6.28
C VAL A 97 6.55 4.89 -6.53
N THR A 98 5.72 4.72 -5.50
CA THR A 98 4.27 5.01 -5.58
C THR A 98 4.00 6.45 -5.18
N VAL A 99 3.26 7.20 -6.00
CA VAL A 99 2.98 8.63 -5.77
C VAL A 99 1.50 8.84 -5.50
N THR A 100 1.18 9.47 -4.36
CA THR A 100 -0.20 9.79 -3.97
C THR A 100 -0.38 11.27 -3.65
N GLY A 101 -1.62 11.75 -3.59
CA GLY A 101 -1.89 13.13 -3.18
C GLY A 101 -1.67 13.37 -1.68
N GLY A 102 -1.74 12.34 -0.84
CA GLY A 102 -1.77 12.46 0.63
C GLY A 102 -3.08 13.03 1.19
N ASP A 103 -3.40 12.72 2.45
CA ASP A 103 -4.63 13.18 3.08
C ASP A 103 -4.55 14.66 3.50
N ARG A 104 -5.54 15.47 3.13
CA ARG A 104 -5.60 16.91 3.45
C ARG A 104 -5.83 17.22 4.94
N VAL A 105 -6.01 16.19 5.78
CA VAL A 105 -6.44 16.32 7.17
C VAL A 105 -5.35 16.85 8.10
N ARG A 106 -4.07 16.83 7.69
CA ARG A 106 -2.93 17.23 8.54
C ARG A 106 -2.49 18.70 8.43
N GLY A 107 -3.25 19.56 7.76
CA GLY A 107 -2.96 21.00 7.69
C GLY A 107 -1.80 21.40 6.77
N ALA A 108 -0.97 20.47 6.30
CA ALA A 108 0.02 20.74 5.27
C ALA A 108 -0.63 20.92 3.89
N GLU A 109 -0.27 22.00 3.21
CA GLU A 109 -0.67 22.24 1.83
C GLU A 109 0.08 21.28 0.90
N ARG A 110 -0.61 20.78 -0.12
CA ARG A 110 0.05 19.96 -1.13
C ARG A 110 0.93 20.85 -2.02
N CYS A 111 2.16 20.42 -2.32
CA CYS A 111 3.02 21.12 -3.28
C CYS A 111 2.45 21.14 -4.70
N LEU A 112 1.60 20.16 -5.02
CA LEU A 112 0.84 20.06 -6.26
C LEU A 112 -0.57 19.54 -5.95
N PRO A 113 -1.63 20.05 -6.62
CA PRO A 113 -3.00 19.62 -6.36
C PRO A 113 -3.22 18.09 -6.42
N HIS A 114 -2.56 17.41 -7.37
CA HIS A 114 -2.74 15.99 -7.64
C HIS A 114 -1.42 15.22 -7.79
N GLY A 115 -1.45 13.92 -7.46
CA GLY A 115 -0.27 13.04 -7.53
C GLY A 115 0.25 12.79 -8.94
N TYR A 116 -0.61 12.82 -9.97
CA TYR A 116 -0.17 12.66 -11.36
C TYR A 116 0.74 13.80 -11.82
N GLN A 117 0.49 15.04 -11.34
CA GLN A 117 1.34 16.19 -11.64
C GLN A 117 2.74 16.01 -11.07
N LEU A 118 2.87 15.37 -9.91
CA LEU A 118 4.16 15.04 -9.34
C LEU A 118 4.87 13.94 -10.16
N ARG A 119 4.14 12.94 -10.68
CA ARG A 119 4.69 11.95 -11.61
C ARG A 119 5.17 12.58 -12.91
N GLN A 120 4.42 13.51 -13.51
CA GLN A 120 4.87 14.29 -14.66
C GLN A 120 6.22 14.97 -14.39
N LYS A 121 6.37 15.61 -13.23
CA LYS A 121 7.65 16.23 -12.82
C LYS A 121 8.78 15.22 -12.65
N PHE A 122 8.48 13.99 -12.23
CA PHE A 122 9.47 12.91 -12.17
C PHE A 122 9.86 12.41 -13.57
N ARG A 123 8.91 12.33 -14.50
CA ARG A 123 9.17 11.95 -15.89
C ARG A 123 10.04 12.94 -16.66
N GLU A 124 9.94 14.22 -16.33
CA GLU A 124 10.86 15.26 -16.81
C GLU A 124 12.31 15.01 -16.35
N ARG A 125 12.52 14.33 -15.21
CA ARG A 125 13.84 14.07 -14.62
C ARG A 125 14.41 12.69 -14.92
N THR A 126 13.58 11.65 -14.88
CA THR A 126 14.00 10.27 -15.07
C THR A 126 12.91 9.41 -15.68
N ARG A 127 13.32 8.50 -16.57
CA ARG A 127 12.49 7.42 -17.12
C ARG A 127 12.88 6.04 -16.60
N SER A 128 13.89 5.95 -15.73
CA SER A 128 14.41 4.68 -15.22
C SER A 128 13.66 4.16 -13.99
N LEU A 129 12.69 4.91 -13.46
CA LEU A 129 11.89 4.51 -12.30
C LEU A 129 10.48 4.16 -12.75
N SER A 130 9.97 3.05 -12.24
CA SER A 130 8.56 2.71 -12.34
C SER A 130 7.74 3.54 -11.35
N LEU A 131 6.71 4.23 -11.84
CA LEU A 131 5.88 5.13 -11.05
C LEU A 131 4.51 4.51 -10.77
N GLY A 132 4.15 4.41 -9.50
CA GLY A 132 2.85 3.92 -9.06
C GLY A 132 1.81 5.02 -8.94
N GLY A 133 0.62 4.77 -9.48
CA GLY A 133 -0.58 5.57 -9.29
C GLY A 133 -1.48 5.02 -8.17
N TRP A 134 -2.45 5.82 -7.76
CA TRP A 134 -3.46 5.42 -6.77
C TRP A 134 -4.87 5.53 -7.37
N VAL A 135 -5.65 4.46 -7.24
CA VAL A 135 -7.02 4.35 -7.72
C VAL A 135 -7.94 4.13 -6.52
N ASN A 136 -8.99 4.94 -6.39
CA ASN A 136 -9.93 4.81 -5.28
C ASN A 136 -11.24 4.16 -5.73
N LEU A 137 -11.36 2.84 -5.54
CA LEU A 137 -12.56 2.05 -5.89
C LEU A 137 -13.84 2.46 -5.12
N HIS A 138 -13.70 3.34 -4.12
CA HIS A 138 -14.82 3.89 -3.38
C HIS A 138 -15.42 5.15 -4.02
N ARG A 139 -14.75 5.70 -5.04
CA ARG A 139 -15.23 6.81 -5.88
C ARG A 139 -15.94 6.27 -7.14
N PRO A 140 -16.63 7.13 -7.92
CA PRO A 140 -17.26 6.71 -9.16
C PRO A 140 -16.27 5.98 -10.08
N ILE A 141 -16.54 4.72 -10.40
CA ILE A 141 -15.60 3.86 -11.14
C ILE A 141 -15.26 4.44 -12.52
N ALA A 142 -16.24 5.00 -13.23
CA ALA A 142 -16.01 5.58 -14.56
C ALA A 142 -15.00 6.74 -14.52
N GLU A 143 -15.07 7.58 -13.49
CA GLU A 143 -14.11 8.68 -13.28
C GLU A 143 -12.71 8.13 -12.98
N GLN A 144 -12.62 7.11 -12.11
CA GLN A 144 -11.34 6.48 -11.79
C GLN A 144 -10.69 5.81 -13.01
N VAL A 145 -11.49 5.15 -13.85
CA VAL A 145 -11.00 4.54 -15.10
C VAL A 145 -10.51 5.64 -16.02
N GLY A 146 -11.28 6.73 -16.19
CA GLY A 146 -10.88 7.90 -16.97
C GLY A 146 -9.51 8.44 -16.55
N PHE A 147 -9.28 8.60 -15.24
CA PHE A 147 -7.96 9.00 -14.74
C PHE A 147 -6.86 8.02 -15.05
N ALA A 148 -7.10 6.71 -14.92
CA ALA A 148 -6.06 5.70 -15.13
C ALA A 148 -5.72 5.48 -16.61
N THR A 149 -6.66 5.73 -17.52
CA THR A 149 -6.45 5.67 -18.98
C THR A 149 -5.94 6.98 -19.57
N ASP A 150 -5.93 8.06 -18.79
CA ASP A 150 -5.42 9.34 -19.24
C ASP A 150 -3.91 9.21 -19.56
N PRO A 151 -3.44 9.61 -20.75
CA PRO A 151 -2.01 9.62 -21.07
C PRO A 151 -1.17 10.45 -20.09
N GLU A 152 -1.76 11.46 -19.46
CA GLU A 152 -1.11 12.30 -18.44
C GLU A 152 -1.09 11.67 -17.04
N PHE A 153 -1.66 10.47 -16.87
CA PHE A 153 -1.63 9.75 -15.60
C PHE A 153 -0.20 9.39 -15.17
N GLU A 154 0.69 9.16 -16.14
CA GLU A 154 2.13 8.96 -15.97
C GLU A 154 2.50 7.90 -14.92
N ALA A 155 1.74 6.81 -14.88
CA ALA A 155 2.00 5.67 -14.00
C ALA A 155 2.26 4.40 -14.81
N ASP A 156 3.20 3.58 -14.35
CA ASP A 156 3.52 2.26 -14.90
C ASP A 156 2.73 1.13 -14.23
N TYR A 157 2.14 1.41 -13.06
CA TYR A 157 1.24 0.51 -12.34
C TYR A 157 0.28 1.32 -11.47
N TYR A 158 -0.79 0.71 -10.99
CA TYR A 158 -1.68 1.33 -10.00
C TYR A 158 -1.91 0.45 -8.78
N LEU A 159 -2.11 1.10 -7.64
CA LEU A 159 -2.60 0.49 -6.42
C LEU A 159 -4.04 0.93 -6.16
N THR A 160 -4.89 0.00 -5.74
CA THR A 160 -6.26 0.35 -5.36
C THR A 160 -6.35 0.68 -3.88
N GLN A 161 -7.24 1.60 -3.50
CA GLN A 161 -7.73 1.66 -2.13
C GLN A 161 -8.23 0.28 -1.67
N VAL A 162 -8.10 0.00 -0.38
CA VAL A 162 -8.39 -1.32 0.18
C VAL A 162 -9.85 -1.75 -0.04
N VAL A 163 -10.02 -3.04 -0.23
CA VAL A 163 -11.30 -3.73 -0.38
C VAL A 163 -11.38 -4.95 0.54
N SER A 164 -12.59 -5.47 0.70
CA SER A 164 -12.90 -6.67 1.47
C SER A 164 -13.75 -7.60 0.60
N HIS A 165 -13.66 -8.92 0.81
CA HIS A 165 -14.56 -9.86 0.14
C HIS A 165 -16.06 -9.61 0.46
N HIS A 166 -16.36 -8.85 1.50
CA HIS A 166 -17.73 -8.41 1.81
C HIS A 166 -18.24 -7.26 0.91
N ASP A 167 -17.38 -6.60 0.11
CA ASP A 167 -17.77 -5.56 -0.87
C ASP A 167 -16.94 -5.66 -2.17
N LEU A 168 -17.03 -6.81 -2.83
CA LEU A 168 -16.30 -7.08 -4.09
C LEU A 168 -16.87 -6.37 -5.31
N ARG A 169 -18.13 -5.92 -5.26
CA ARG A 169 -18.81 -5.30 -6.41
C ARG A 169 -18.04 -4.11 -6.95
N ARG A 170 -17.25 -3.42 -6.12
CA ARG A 170 -16.38 -2.32 -6.54
C ARG A 170 -15.19 -2.80 -7.38
N ALA A 171 -14.52 -3.86 -6.93
CA ALA A 171 -13.42 -4.48 -7.66
C ALA A 171 -13.89 -5.07 -8.99
N GLU A 172 -15.03 -5.75 -8.99
CA GLU A 172 -15.68 -6.28 -10.21
C GLU A 172 -15.98 -5.17 -11.23
N ARG A 173 -16.65 -4.09 -10.80
CA ARG A 173 -16.95 -2.95 -11.68
C ARG A 173 -15.69 -2.29 -12.22
N TRP A 174 -14.64 -2.20 -11.41
CA TRP A 174 -13.35 -1.65 -11.82
C TRP A 174 -12.68 -2.54 -12.87
N LEU A 175 -12.55 -3.84 -12.63
CA LEU A 175 -11.94 -4.77 -13.58
C LEU A 175 -12.67 -4.74 -14.92
N ALA A 176 -14.00 -4.82 -14.90
CA ALA A 176 -14.80 -4.74 -16.12
C ALA A 176 -14.70 -3.35 -16.80
N GLY A 177 -14.54 -2.28 -16.02
CA GLY A 177 -14.35 -0.93 -16.54
C GLY A 177 -12.99 -0.74 -17.20
N ALA A 178 -11.93 -1.22 -16.54
CA ALA A 178 -10.55 -1.20 -17.02
C ALA A 178 -10.39 -2.03 -18.30
N GLU A 179 -10.97 -3.23 -18.34
CA GLU A 179 -10.99 -4.09 -19.53
C GLU A 179 -11.68 -3.39 -20.72
N ARG A 180 -12.89 -2.85 -20.52
CA ARG A 180 -13.62 -2.12 -21.57
C ARG A 180 -12.87 -0.90 -22.08
N ALA A 181 -12.09 -0.25 -21.22
CA ALA A 181 -11.31 0.93 -21.57
C ALA A 181 -9.90 0.59 -22.11
N GLY A 182 -9.55 -0.69 -22.21
CA GLY A 182 -8.24 -1.12 -22.69
C GLY A 182 -7.09 -0.69 -21.78
N LEU A 183 -7.30 -0.61 -20.47
CA LEU A 183 -6.26 -0.22 -19.52
C LEU A 183 -5.18 -1.30 -19.42
N GLU A 184 -3.98 -1.02 -19.91
CA GLU A 184 -2.88 -1.99 -19.98
C GLU A 184 -1.96 -1.98 -18.74
N ILE A 185 -1.93 -0.88 -17.99
CA ILE A 185 -1.04 -0.78 -16.82
C ILE A 185 -1.45 -1.78 -15.72
N PRO A 186 -0.50 -2.53 -15.13
CA PRO A 186 -0.80 -3.52 -14.11
C PRO A 186 -1.37 -2.92 -12.83
N GLY A 187 -2.31 -3.63 -12.23
CA GLY A 187 -2.99 -3.26 -10.99
C GLY A 187 -2.67 -4.17 -9.82
N SER A 188 -2.52 -3.59 -8.62
CA SER A 188 -2.47 -4.34 -7.35
C SER A 188 -3.55 -3.87 -6.39
N PHE A 189 -4.36 -4.83 -5.90
CA PHE A 189 -5.53 -4.54 -5.09
C PHE A 189 -5.21 -4.55 -3.60
N GLY A 190 -5.62 -3.49 -2.90
CA GLY A 190 -5.38 -3.37 -1.46
C GLY A 190 -6.24 -4.32 -0.63
N VAL A 191 -5.60 -5.07 0.25
CA VAL A 191 -6.26 -5.97 1.20
C VAL A 191 -5.87 -5.57 2.62
N PHE A 192 -6.88 -5.24 3.42
CA PHE A 192 -6.67 -4.81 4.81
C PHE A 192 -6.71 -6.00 5.78
N TYR A 193 -5.68 -6.16 6.61
CA TYR A 193 -5.67 -7.14 7.68
C TYR A 193 -6.45 -6.65 8.91
N TYR A 194 -7.69 -7.12 9.09
CA TYR A 194 -8.48 -6.84 10.28
C TYR A 194 -8.01 -7.69 11.46
N ARG A 195 -7.49 -7.06 12.51
CA ARG A 195 -6.90 -7.78 13.66
C ARG A 195 -7.94 -8.43 14.58
N ASN A 196 -9.19 -7.97 14.54
CA ASN A 196 -10.32 -8.45 15.31
C ASN A 196 -11.63 -7.85 14.75
N GLY A 197 -12.76 -8.44 15.14
CA GLY A 197 -14.11 -7.99 14.77
C GLY A 197 -14.76 -7.02 15.76
N ARG A 198 -14.00 -6.33 16.63
CA ARG A 198 -14.60 -5.41 17.61
C ARG A 198 -15.27 -4.24 16.88
N ARG A 199 -16.60 -4.22 16.88
CA ARG A 199 -17.43 -3.22 16.20
C ARG A 199 -16.97 -1.78 16.41
N THR A 200 -16.72 -1.39 17.66
CA THR A 200 -16.25 -0.03 18.00
C THR A 200 -14.91 0.34 17.36
N VAL A 201 -14.01 -0.64 17.18
CA VAL A 201 -12.72 -0.45 16.50
C VAL A 201 -12.94 -0.31 15.00
N LEU A 202 -13.80 -1.14 14.42
CA LEU A 202 -14.16 -1.10 12.99
C LEU A 202 -14.87 0.22 12.61
N GLU A 203 -15.78 0.72 13.46
CA GLU A 203 -16.45 2.01 13.28
C GLU A 203 -15.48 3.21 13.42
N ARG A 204 -14.45 3.09 14.26
CA ARG A 204 -13.40 4.11 14.31
C ARG A 204 -12.55 4.06 13.04
N LEU A 205 -12.24 2.86 12.55
CA LEU A 205 -11.48 2.64 11.32
C LEU A 205 -12.24 3.14 10.08
N SER A 206 -13.57 3.02 10.05
CA SER A 206 -14.41 3.45 8.92
C SER A 206 -14.37 4.96 8.64
N ARG A 207 -13.81 5.75 9.56
CA ARG A 207 -13.55 7.19 9.37
C ARG A 207 -12.44 7.47 8.36
N PHE A 208 -11.55 6.51 8.11
CA PHE A 208 -10.41 6.66 7.21
C PHE A 208 -10.68 6.10 5.81
N PHE A 209 -11.39 4.97 5.74
CA PHE A 209 -11.83 4.36 4.48
C PHE A 209 -13.10 3.52 4.73
N PRO A 210 -13.90 3.22 3.70
CA PRO A 210 -15.10 2.40 3.89
C PRO A 210 -14.77 1.00 4.43
N VAL A 211 -15.38 0.65 5.57
CA VAL A 211 -15.25 -0.68 6.20
C VAL A 211 -16.63 -1.32 6.26
N PRO A 212 -16.82 -2.57 5.79
CA PRO A 212 -18.06 -3.32 5.96
C PRO A 212 -18.19 -3.82 7.41
N VAL A 213 -18.47 -2.91 8.34
CA VAL A 213 -18.41 -3.12 9.80
C VAL A 213 -19.22 -4.35 10.23
N ASP A 214 -20.49 -4.43 9.82
CA ASP A 214 -21.38 -5.52 10.22
C ASP A 214 -20.88 -6.88 9.75
N ALA A 215 -20.49 -6.97 8.47
CA ALA A 215 -20.04 -8.22 7.88
C ALA A 215 -18.72 -8.71 8.49
N VAL A 216 -17.77 -7.79 8.72
CA VAL A 216 -16.50 -8.13 9.39
C VAL A 216 -16.74 -8.54 10.83
N ALA A 217 -17.55 -7.80 11.60
CA ALA A 217 -17.85 -8.16 12.99
C ALA A 217 -18.51 -9.55 13.08
N SER A 218 -19.52 -9.80 12.24
CA SER A 218 -20.25 -11.07 12.20
C SER A 218 -19.36 -12.26 11.82
N ALA A 219 -18.43 -12.09 10.87
CA ALA A 219 -17.49 -13.15 10.51
C ALA A 219 -16.61 -13.57 11.70
N PHE A 220 -16.11 -12.61 12.48
CA PHE A 220 -15.27 -12.90 13.64
C PHE A 220 -16.09 -13.48 14.80
N GLU A 221 -17.33 -13.05 14.99
CA GLU A 221 -18.27 -13.66 15.94
C GLU A 221 -18.57 -15.11 15.59
N ALA A 222 -18.60 -15.45 14.29
CA ALA A 222 -18.72 -16.81 13.79
C ALA A 222 -17.41 -17.64 13.90
N GLY A 223 -16.33 -17.07 14.45
CA GLY A 223 -15.07 -17.76 14.69
C GLY A 223 -14.05 -17.68 13.55
N VAL A 224 -14.29 -16.86 12.52
CA VAL A 224 -13.30 -16.64 11.45
C VAL A 224 -12.06 -15.94 12.03
N THR A 225 -10.88 -16.49 11.78
CA THR A 225 -9.61 -15.90 12.22
C THR A 225 -9.23 -14.68 11.38
N PRO A 226 -8.45 -13.72 11.93
CA PRO A 226 -7.90 -12.60 11.15
C PRO A 226 -7.21 -13.04 9.85
N GLU A 227 -6.39 -14.09 9.93
CA GLU A 227 -5.61 -14.62 8.83
C GLU A 227 -6.51 -15.24 7.75
N ARG A 228 -7.54 -15.99 8.18
CA ARG A 228 -8.55 -16.56 7.27
C ARG A 228 -9.34 -15.48 6.55
N HIS A 229 -9.84 -14.49 7.29
CA HIS A 229 -10.61 -13.37 6.71
C HIS A 229 -9.82 -12.60 5.64
N CYS A 230 -8.53 -12.38 5.92
CA CYS A 230 -7.62 -11.74 4.99
C CYS A 230 -7.41 -12.61 3.73
N ALA A 231 -7.17 -13.91 3.91
CA ALA A 231 -7.00 -14.87 2.83
C ALA A 231 -8.23 -14.99 1.93
N GLU A 232 -9.44 -14.99 2.50
CA GLU A 232 -10.70 -15.00 1.76
C GLU A 232 -10.82 -13.78 0.84
N THR A 233 -10.33 -12.62 1.28
CA THR A 233 -10.28 -11.42 0.43
C THR A 233 -9.30 -11.57 -0.74
N ILE A 234 -8.09 -12.09 -0.50
CA ILE A 234 -7.10 -12.34 -1.56
C ILE A 234 -7.65 -13.32 -2.60
N VAL A 235 -8.19 -14.45 -2.15
CA VAL A 235 -8.73 -15.49 -3.03
C VAL A 235 -9.94 -14.99 -3.81
N ALA A 236 -10.82 -14.23 -3.17
CA ALA A 236 -11.96 -13.65 -3.87
C ALA A 236 -11.53 -12.65 -4.97
N LEU A 237 -10.51 -11.83 -4.72
CA LEU A 237 -9.95 -10.94 -5.75
C LEU A 237 -9.31 -11.72 -6.90
N ARG A 238 -8.55 -12.77 -6.61
CA ARG A 238 -7.96 -13.64 -7.64
C ARG A 238 -9.02 -14.29 -8.52
N ARG A 239 -10.11 -14.80 -7.91
CA ARG A 239 -11.25 -15.37 -8.63
C ARG A 239 -11.96 -14.35 -9.54
N LEU A 240 -11.90 -13.07 -9.22
CA LEU A 240 -12.41 -11.99 -10.08
C LEU A 240 -11.46 -11.62 -11.22
N GLY A 241 -10.22 -12.14 -11.23
CA GLY A 241 -9.20 -11.82 -12.23
C GLY A 241 -8.20 -10.75 -11.80
N ALA A 242 -8.16 -10.34 -10.52
CA ALA A 242 -7.10 -9.47 -10.03
C ALA A 242 -5.76 -10.22 -10.02
N ALA A 243 -4.82 -9.77 -10.85
CA ALA A 243 -3.49 -10.39 -10.97
C ALA A 243 -2.63 -10.25 -9.70
N HIS A 244 -2.72 -9.10 -9.04
CA HIS A 244 -1.90 -8.79 -7.87
C HIS A 244 -2.75 -8.21 -6.73
N ALA A 245 -2.29 -8.48 -5.51
CA ALA A 245 -2.81 -7.89 -4.29
C ALA A 245 -1.66 -7.47 -3.37
N TYR A 246 -1.88 -6.42 -2.59
CA TYR A 246 -0.97 -5.98 -1.55
C TYR A 246 -1.68 -5.98 -0.19
N LEU A 247 -0.96 -6.40 0.85
CA LEU A 247 -1.47 -6.52 2.21
C LEU A 247 -1.06 -5.32 3.02
N CYS A 248 -1.97 -4.75 3.80
CA CYS A 248 -1.65 -3.68 4.73
C CYS A 248 -2.11 -4.01 6.15
N ASN A 249 -1.60 -3.24 7.11
CA ASN A 249 -1.95 -3.31 8.54
C ASN A 249 -1.43 -4.54 9.32
N LEU A 250 -0.42 -5.25 8.78
CA LEU A 250 0.34 -6.22 9.57
C LEU A 250 1.03 -5.52 10.75
N ALA A 251 1.21 -6.23 11.86
CA ALA A 251 1.93 -5.71 13.01
C ALA A 251 3.43 -5.94 12.78
N PRO A 252 4.29 -4.90 12.80
CA PRO A 252 5.71 -5.05 12.45
C PRO A 252 6.41 -6.22 13.16
N HIS A 253 6.28 -6.31 14.48
CA HIS A 253 6.88 -7.38 15.30
C HIS A 253 6.37 -8.80 15.00
N ARG A 254 5.30 -8.97 14.22
CA ARG A 254 4.75 -10.27 13.82
C ARG A 254 4.54 -10.39 12.32
N ALA A 255 5.00 -9.43 11.52
CA ALA A 255 4.55 -9.30 10.14
C ALA A 255 4.88 -10.55 9.31
N ALA A 256 6.08 -11.10 9.47
CA ALA A 256 6.50 -12.33 8.79
C ALA A 256 5.64 -13.54 9.17
N THR A 257 5.39 -13.75 10.47
CA THR A 257 4.54 -14.86 10.95
C THR A 257 3.08 -14.70 10.53
N GLN A 258 2.55 -13.48 10.55
CA GLN A 258 1.20 -13.19 10.07
C GLN A 258 1.09 -13.46 8.57
N PHE A 259 2.08 -13.02 7.80
CA PHE A 259 2.15 -13.27 6.37
C PHE A 259 2.14 -14.78 6.06
N ASP A 260 2.95 -15.58 6.74
CA ASP A 260 2.96 -17.04 6.53
C ASP A 260 1.60 -17.69 6.77
N ARG A 261 0.94 -17.29 7.87
CA ARG A 261 -0.38 -17.83 8.22
C ARG A 261 -1.45 -17.42 7.21
N ILE A 262 -1.42 -16.18 6.72
CA ILE A 262 -2.32 -15.73 5.66
C ILE A 262 -2.07 -16.53 4.39
N MET A 263 -0.81 -16.72 3.98
CA MET A 263 -0.47 -17.46 2.77
C MET A 263 -0.82 -18.96 2.89
N ALA A 264 -0.72 -19.55 4.08
CA ALA A 264 -1.20 -20.91 4.34
C ALA A 264 -2.72 -21.02 4.18
N GLU A 265 -3.49 -20.04 4.68
CA GLU A 265 -4.94 -19.99 4.49
C GLU A 265 -5.33 -19.78 3.01
N VAL A 266 -4.59 -18.94 2.28
CA VAL A 266 -4.76 -18.77 0.83
C VAL A 266 -4.57 -20.10 0.10
N ALA A 267 -3.49 -20.83 0.41
CA ALA A 267 -3.22 -22.13 -0.18
C ALA A 267 -4.31 -23.17 0.16
N ALA A 268 -4.88 -23.12 1.37
CA ALA A 268 -5.99 -23.99 1.77
C ALA A 268 -7.32 -23.66 1.04
N LEU A 269 -7.53 -22.40 0.67
CA LEU A 269 -8.71 -21.90 -0.05
C LEU A 269 -8.66 -22.13 -1.56
N GLU A 270 -7.47 -22.35 -2.12
CA GLU A 270 -7.21 -22.60 -3.54
C GLU A 270 -6.65 -24.02 -3.78
N PRO A 271 -7.39 -25.10 -3.46
CA PRO A 271 -6.93 -26.45 -3.72
C PRO A 271 -6.90 -26.69 -5.23
N GLY A 272 -5.71 -26.57 -5.83
CA GLY A 272 -5.48 -26.78 -7.27
C GLY A 272 -4.29 -26.06 -7.88
N ALA A 273 -3.66 -25.10 -7.16
CA ALA A 273 -2.44 -24.44 -7.60
C ALA A 273 -1.20 -25.13 -7.00
N ARG A 274 -0.90 -26.35 -7.44
CA ARG A 274 0.43 -26.97 -7.31
C ARG A 274 0.87 -27.50 -8.66
#